data_AF-A0A8J3RWH3-F1
#
_entry.id   AF-A0A8J3RWH3-F1
#
_cell.length_a   1.000
_cell.length_b   1.000
_cell.length_c   1.000
_cell.angle_alpha   90.00
_cell.angle_beta   90.00
_cell.angle_gamma   90.00
#
_symmetry.space_group_name_H-M   'P 1'
#
loop_
_entity.id
_entity.type
_entity.pdbx_description
1 polymer ?
#
loop_
_entity_poly.entity_id
_entity_poly.type
_entity_poly.pdbx_seq_one_letter_code
_entity_poly.pdbx_strand_id
1 'polypeptide(L)'
;MSEFDVTATDYYDTDNDGGTDAQLIDTDGDNVADEERYDVDGDGVTDVVYLDHNSDGVTDEVRVDLDGDGVADYTEYQGPFPTA
;
A
#
# COMPACT_ATOMS: atom_id res chain seq x y z
N MET A 1 17.79 -11.50 12.54
CA MET A 1 17.40 -10.79 11.32
C MET A 1 15.98 -11.26 11.08
N SER A 2 14.99 -10.51 11.56
CA SER A 2 13.59 -10.81 11.31
C SER A 2 13.34 -10.48 9.86
N GLU A 3 13.17 -11.52 9.04
CA GLU A 3 12.56 -11.38 7.73
C GLU A 3 11.17 -10.79 7.96
N PHE A 4 10.88 -9.67 7.29
CA PHE A 4 9.55 -9.08 7.26
C PHE A 4 8.66 -10.11 6.56
N ASP A 5 7.79 -10.76 7.32
CA ASP A 5 6.88 -11.80 6.87
C ASP A 5 5.49 -11.17 6.86
N VAL A 6 5.06 -10.68 5.69
CA VAL A 6 3.74 -10.08 5.52
C VAL A 6 2.73 -11.23 5.55
N THR A 7 2.10 -11.48 6.69
CA THR A 7 1.31 -12.72 6.90
C THR A 7 -0.20 -12.58 6.70
N ALA A 8 -0.72 -11.35 6.62
CA ALA A 8 -2.13 -11.05 6.33
C ALA A 8 -2.38 -9.54 6.26
N THR A 9 -1.89 -8.80 7.26
CA THR A 9 -1.91 -7.33 7.31
C THR A 9 -0.90 -6.90 8.37
N ASP A 10 0.17 -6.24 7.95
CA ASP A 10 1.12 -5.60 8.85
C ASP A 10 0.87 -4.11 8.92
N TYR A 11 1.04 -3.56 10.13
CA TYR A 11 0.96 -2.13 10.39
C TYR A 11 2.31 -1.67 10.91
N TYR A 12 2.84 -0.61 10.32
CA TYR A 12 4.11 0.00 10.66
C TYR A 12 3.84 1.39 11.20
N ASP A 13 4.37 1.62 12.39
CA ASP A 13 4.46 2.90 13.06
C ASP A 13 5.96 3.16 13.23
N THR A 14 6.51 4.01 12.36
CA THR A 14 7.94 4.31 12.22
C THR A 14 8.37 5.40 13.18
N ASP A 15 7.50 6.38 13.44
CA ASP A 15 7.81 7.52 14.31
C ASP A 15 7.28 7.38 15.76
N ASN A 16 6.50 6.33 16.01
CA ASN A 16 5.97 5.93 17.29
C ASN A 16 4.94 6.91 17.88
N ASP A 17 4.26 7.68 17.04
CA ASP A 17 3.26 8.67 17.46
C ASP A 17 1.86 8.06 17.76
N GLY A 18 1.65 6.80 17.37
CA GLY A 18 0.41 6.05 17.53
C GLY A 18 -0.53 6.06 16.33
N GLY A 19 -0.14 6.70 15.23
CA GLY A 19 -0.67 6.55 13.87
C GLY A 19 -0.10 5.33 13.16
N THR A 20 -0.66 4.99 12.00
CA THR A 20 -0.13 3.92 11.13
C THR A 20 0.52 4.56 9.93
N ASP A 21 1.84 4.65 9.92
CA ASP A 21 2.62 5.21 8.79
C ASP A 21 2.55 4.32 7.54
N ALA A 22 2.51 2.99 7.71
CA ALA A 22 2.36 2.09 6.58
C ALA A 22 1.56 0.84 6.93
N GLN A 23 0.77 0.35 5.97
CA GLN A 23 0.02 -0.88 6.07
C GLN A 23 0.32 -1.76 4.86
N LEU A 24 0.78 -2.99 5.06
CA LEU A 24 0.97 -3.96 3.99
C LEU A 24 -0.05 -5.07 4.15
N ILE A 25 -0.83 -5.35 3.12
CA ILE A 25 -1.89 -6.35 3.12
C ILE A 25 -1.51 -7.42 2.09
N ASP A 26 -1.37 -8.64 2.56
CA ASP A 26 -1.20 -9.84 1.73
C ASP A 26 -2.49 -10.65 1.85
N THR A 27 -3.26 -10.69 0.77
CA THR A 27 -4.57 -11.35 0.71
C THR A 27 -4.46 -12.79 0.23
N ASP A 28 -3.46 -13.11 -0.58
CA ASP A 28 -3.30 -14.42 -1.22
C ASP A 28 -2.30 -15.36 -0.51
N GLY A 29 -1.50 -14.81 0.40
CA GLY A 29 -0.57 -15.51 1.28
C GLY A 29 0.75 -15.88 0.61
N ASP A 30 1.15 -15.17 -0.44
CA ASP A 30 2.40 -15.43 -1.16
C ASP A 30 3.62 -14.70 -0.58
N ASN A 31 3.44 -13.89 0.48
CA ASN A 31 4.42 -13.02 1.14
C ASN A 31 4.83 -11.79 0.30
N VAL A 32 4.03 -11.43 -0.69
CA VAL A 32 4.05 -10.15 -1.40
C VAL A 32 2.81 -9.38 -0.99
N ALA A 33 2.95 -8.06 -0.81
CA ALA A 33 1.80 -7.23 -0.47
C ALA A 33 0.97 -6.96 -1.74
N ASP A 34 -0.29 -7.41 -1.74
CA ASP A 34 -1.27 -7.05 -2.77
C ASP A 34 -1.70 -5.59 -2.63
N GLU A 35 -1.67 -5.04 -1.41
CA GLU A 35 -2.04 -3.66 -1.14
C GLU A 35 -1.09 -3.03 -0.10
N GLU A 36 -0.47 -1.91 -0.44
CA GLU A 36 0.37 -1.13 0.45
C GLU A 36 -0.24 0.26 0.65
N ARG A 37 -0.46 0.66 1.89
CA ARG A 37 -0.96 1.98 2.26
C ARG A 37 0.11 2.74 3.00
N TYR A 38 0.22 4.04 2.77
CA TYR A 38 1.14 4.92 3.48
C TYR A 38 0.40 6.17 3.95
N ASP A 39 0.60 6.49 5.22
CA ASP A 39 0.25 7.77 5.85
C ASP A 39 1.58 8.51 6.02
N VAL A 40 1.79 9.55 5.22
CA VAL A 40 3.06 10.27 5.10
C VAL A 40 3.07 11.49 6.02
N ASP A 41 1.91 12.05 6.33
CA ASP A 41 1.78 13.23 7.19
C ASP A 41 1.38 12.92 8.65
N GLY A 42 1.03 11.66 8.93
CA GLY A 42 0.74 11.13 10.26
C GLY A 42 -0.61 11.58 10.81
N ASP A 43 -1.55 11.96 9.94
CA ASP A 43 -2.87 12.44 10.37
C ASP A 43 -3.87 11.30 10.67
N GLY A 44 -3.48 10.05 10.38
CA GLY A 44 -4.29 8.84 10.54
C GLY A 44 -5.15 8.50 9.32
N VAL A 45 -5.01 9.24 8.23
CA VAL A 45 -5.60 8.98 6.92
C VAL A 45 -4.51 8.50 5.96
N THR A 46 -4.88 7.61 5.05
CA THR A 46 -3.93 7.10 4.07
C THR A 46 -3.74 8.10 2.94
N ASP A 47 -2.50 8.58 2.78
CA ASP A 47 -2.09 9.44 1.66
C ASP A 47 -1.86 8.66 0.37
N VAL A 48 -1.27 7.47 0.44
CA VAL A 48 -0.88 6.72 -0.76
C VAL A 48 -1.30 5.26 -0.64
N VAL A 49 -1.91 4.71 -1.70
CA VAL A 49 -2.24 3.29 -1.81
C VAL A 49 -1.61 2.73 -3.08
N TYR A 50 -0.80 1.69 -2.95
CA TYR A 50 -0.31 0.85 -4.02
C TYR A 50 -1.13 -0.43 -4.05
N LEU A 51 -1.61 -0.85 -5.22
CA LEU A 51 -2.28 -2.13 -5.42
C LEU A 51 -1.54 -2.92 -6.50
N ASP A 52 -1.21 -4.16 -6.17
CA ASP A 52 -0.81 -5.18 -7.11
C ASP A 52 -2.00 -6.15 -7.28
N HIS A 53 -2.63 -6.13 -8.45
CA HIS A 53 -3.81 -6.95 -8.71
C HIS A 53 -3.45 -8.36 -9.19
N ASN A 54 -2.20 -8.55 -9.61
CA ASN A 54 -1.77 -9.77 -10.27
C ASN A 54 -0.70 -10.53 -9.45
N SER A 55 -0.28 -9.95 -8.33
CA SER A 55 0.66 -10.49 -7.34
C SER A 55 1.99 -10.87 -7.99
N ASP A 56 2.47 -10.04 -8.94
CA ASP A 56 3.79 -10.19 -9.57
C ASP A 56 4.89 -9.37 -8.89
N GLY A 57 4.54 -8.64 -7.84
CA GLY A 57 5.42 -7.74 -7.09
C GLY A 57 5.62 -6.39 -7.77
N VAL A 58 4.84 -6.08 -8.82
CA VAL A 58 4.82 -4.77 -9.48
C VAL A 58 3.45 -4.14 -9.24
N THR A 59 3.46 -2.91 -8.73
CA THR A 59 2.21 -2.18 -8.54
C THR A 59 1.51 -1.92 -9.87
N ASP A 60 0.26 -2.37 -9.97
CA ASP A 60 -0.64 -2.14 -11.10
C ASP A 60 -1.36 -0.78 -10.97
N GLU A 61 -1.72 -0.39 -9.75
CA GLU A 61 -2.48 0.82 -9.48
C GLU A 61 -1.91 1.60 -8.29
N VAL A 62 -1.69 2.90 -8.46
CA VAL A 62 -1.30 3.82 -7.40
C VAL A 62 -2.40 4.86 -7.23
N ARG A 63 -2.90 5.02 -6.01
CA ARG A 63 -3.82 6.07 -5.61
C ARG A 63 -3.12 7.00 -4.63
N VAL A 64 -3.32 8.30 -4.79
CA VAL A 64 -2.78 9.33 -3.89
C VAL A 64 -3.93 10.24 -3.50
N ASP A 65 -4.14 10.37 -2.20
CA ASP A 65 -5.01 11.33 -1.53
C ASP A 65 -4.08 12.36 -0.87
N LEU A 66 -4.11 13.63 -1.31
CA LEU A 66 -3.23 14.67 -0.79
C LEU A 66 -3.93 15.58 0.22
N ASP A 67 -5.25 15.48 0.32
CA ASP A 67 -6.06 16.31 1.20
C ASP A 67 -6.68 15.55 2.38
N GLY A 68 -6.45 14.24 2.45
CA GLY A 68 -6.81 13.38 3.58
C GLY A 68 -8.32 13.22 3.73
N ASP A 69 -9.08 13.40 2.66
CA ASP A 69 -10.55 13.31 2.70
C ASP A 69 -11.08 11.87 2.54
N GLY A 70 -10.17 10.92 2.29
CA GLY A 70 -10.45 9.51 2.04
C GLY A 70 -10.78 9.20 0.57
N VAL A 71 -10.63 10.17 -0.33
CA VAL A 71 -10.82 10.04 -1.77
C VAL A 71 -9.51 10.39 -2.47
N ALA A 72 -9.03 9.48 -3.30
CA ALA A 72 -7.81 9.73 -4.07
C ALA A 72 -7.98 10.90 -5.05
N ASP A 73 -7.13 11.91 -4.90
CA ASP A 73 -6.92 13.01 -5.84
C ASP A 73 -6.30 12.53 -7.16
N TYR A 74 -5.37 11.59 -7.05
CA TYR A 74 -4.64 11.03 -8.18
C TYR A 74 -4.77 9.52 -8.21
N THR A 75 -4.97 8.97 -9.41
CA THR A 75 -4.93 7.53 -9.63
C THR A 75 -4.16 7.26 -10.90
N GLU A 76 -3.12 6.45 -10.78
CA GLU A 76 -2.29 6.00 -11.88
C GLU A 76 -2.40 4.50 -12.02
N TYR A 77 -2.60 4.05 -13.26
CA TYR A 77 -2.50 2.65 -13.61
C TYR A 77 -1.16 2.43 -14.30
N GLN A 78 -0.23 1.77 -13.61
CA GLN A 78 1.03 1.32 -14.19
C GLN A 78 0.78 -0.03 -14.84
N GLY A 79 1.02 -0.14 -16.15
CA GLY A 79 0.94 -1.42 -16.81
C GLY A 79 1.92 -1.52 -17.96
N PRO A 80 2.44 -2.73 -18.22
CA PRO A 80 2.27 -3.35 -19.51
C PRO A 80 1.04 -4.25 -19.42
N PHE A 81 -0.09 -3.86 -20.02
CA PHE A 81 -1.03 -4.90 -20.44
C PHE A 81 -0.23 -5.83 -21.37
N PRO A 82 -0.09 -7.14 -21.11
CA PRO A 82 0.38 -8.04 -22.14
C PRO A 82 -0.61 -7.94 -23.29
N THR A 83 -0.23 -7.21 -24.34
CA THR A 83 -0.92 -7.27 -25.61
C THR A 83 -0.79 -8.71 -26.08
N ALA A 84 -1.92 -9.42 -26.07
CA ALA A 84 -2.06 -10.74 -26.65
C ALA A 84 -1.51 -10.79 -28.09
#